data_AF-A0A7R9ZH58-F1
#
_entry.id   AF-A0A7R9ZH58-F1
#
_cell.length_a   1.000
_cell.length_b   1.000
_cell.length_c   1.000
_cell.angle_alpha   90.00
_cell.angle_beta   90.00
_cell.angle_gamma   90.00
#
_symmetry.space_group_name_H-M   'P 1'
#
loop_
_entity.id
_entity.type
_entity.pdbx_description
1 polymer ?
#
loop_
_entity_poly.entity_id
_entity_poly.type
_entity_poly.pdbx_seq_one_letter_code
_entity_poly.pdbx_strand_id
1 'polypeptide(L)'
;FNVAGRGGVRREMADATASATESTVSVDPKEAVKLFGRLAEKYIMLDSSGGMCCYSACSDCEYRNPDGGYIMADQSASRPKWIPAYDHRSFESSGKEHTTKWSSEIFSNGPAVTKDEFVSALTEMSFATPLGGPFVS
;
A
#
# COMPACT_ATOMS: atom_id res chain seq x y z
N PHE A 1 13.43 -8.67 -57.06
CA PHE A 1 13.12 -7.48 -56.24
C PHE A 1 14.06 -7.48 -55.05
N ASN A 2 14.97 -6.50 -55.03
CA ASN A 2 15.74 -6.13 -53.85
C ASN A 2 14.78 -5.47 -52.83
N VAL A 3 14.99 -5.67 -51.53
CA VAL A 3 15.01 -4.63 -50.47
C VAL A 3 15.43 -5.32 -49.16
N ALA A 4 16.60 -4.92 -48.68
CA ALA A 4 17.08 -5.14 -47.33
C ALA A 4 16.32 -4.24 -46.33
N GLY A 5 16.16 -4.68 -45.08
CA GLY A 5 15.38 -3.92 -44.09
C GLY A 5 15.64 -4.27 -42.62
N ARG A 6 16.88 -4.03 -42.18
CA ARG A 6 17.29 -3.53 -40.84
C ARG A 6 16.82 -4.27 -39.58
N GLY A 7 17.82 -4.83 -38.90
CA GLY A 7 17.72 -5.40 -37.56
C GLY A 7 17.25 -4.37 -36.53
N GLY A 8 16.33 -4.83 -35.68
CA GLY A 8 15.92 -4.12 -34.47
C GLY A 8 17.02 -4.23 -33.43
N VAL A 9 17.64 -3.10 -33.12
CA VAL A 9 18.54 -2.95 -31.97
C VAL A 9 17.68 -3.09 -30.71
N ARG A 10 17.78 -4.24 -30.03
CA ARG A 10 17.30 -4.39 -28.66
C ARG A 10 18.09 -3.42 -27.78
N ARG A 11 17.44 -2.36 -27.28
CA ARG A 11 18.01 -1.54 -26.21
C ARG A 11 18.08 -2.40 -24.96
N GLU A 12 19.29 -2.79 -24.57
CA GLU A 12 19.58 -3.30 -23.24
C GLU A 12 19.25 -2.20 -22.23
N MET A 13 18.21 -2.44 -21.42
CA MET A 13 17.94 -1.65 -20.23
C MET A 13 18.98 -2.07 -19.21
N ALA A 14 19.95 -1.19 -18.95
CA ALA A 14 20.92 -1.39 -17.89
C ALA A 14 20.17 -1.45 -16.55
N ASP A 15 20.13 -2.65 -15.98
CA ASP A 15 19.66 -2.91 -14.62
C ASP A 15 20.68 -2.29 -13.67
N ALA A 16 20.43 -1.04 -13.27
CA ALA A 16 21.17 -0.39 -12.21
C ALA A 16 20.70 -0.98 -10.86
N THR A 17 21.15 -2.20 -10.57
CA THR A 17 21.10 -2.75 -9.21
C THR A 17 22.03 -1.90 -8.34
N ALA A 18 21.47 -0.84 -7.75
CA ALA A 18 22.11 -0.08 -6.70
C ALA A 18 22.23 -0.99 -5.48
N SER A 19 23.45 -1.44 -5.21
CA SER A 19 23.79 -2.18 -3.99
C SER A 19 23.53 -1.28 -2.79
N ALA A 20 22.36 -1.46 -2.15
CA ALA A 20 22.00 -0.76 -0.94
C ALA A 20 22.84 -1.31 0.21
N THR A 21 23.82 -0.54 0.66
CA THR A 21 24.54 -0.79 1.90
C THR A 21 23.52 -0.75 3.04
N GLU A 22 23.16 -1.92 3.56
CA GLU A 22 22.17 -2.10 4.62
C GLU A 22 22.72 -1.51 5.93
N SER A 23 22.49 -0.22 6.10
CA SER A 23 22.79 0.48 7.35
C SER A 23 21.76 0.02 8.37
N THR A 24 22.18 -0.68 9.41
CA THR A 24 21.28 -1.12 10.48
C THR A 24 20.77 0.10 11.25
N VAL A 25 19.63 0.66 10.83
CA VAL A 25 18.95 1.75 11.53
C VAL A 25 18.22 1.15 12.74
N SER A 26 18.75 1.38 13.95
CA SER A 26 18.02 1.05 15.18
C SER A 26 16.96 2.13 15.43
N VAL A 27 15.69 1.80 15.20
CA VAL A 27 14.55 2.71 15.45
C VAL A 27 13.95 2.39 16.82
N ASP A 28 13.70 3.41 17.65
CA ASP A 28 12.91 3.25 18.87
C ASP A 28 11.51 2.70 18.50
N PRO A 29 11.06 1.58 19.09
CA PRO A 29 9.72 1.03 18.83
C PRO A 29 8.60 2.07 18.93
N LYS A 30 8.70 3.05 19.85
CA LYS A 30 7.68 4.11 19.98
C LYS A 30 7.61 5.00 18.74
N GLU A 31 8.75 5.31 18.13
CA GLU A 31 8.81 6.11 16.92
C GLU A 31 8.32 5.32 15.70
N ALA A 32 8.63 4.02 15.63
CA ALA A 32 8.09 3.13 14.60
C ALA A 32 6.54 3.08 14.64
N VAL A 33 5.95 3.09 15.83
CA VAL A 33 4.50 3.12 16.03
C VAL A 33 3.88 4.43 15.60
N LYS A 34 4.53 5.56 15.92
CA LYS A 34 4.08 6.88 15.46
C LYS A 34 4.11 6.96 13.94
N LEU A 35 5.20 6.52 13.33
CA LEU A 35 5.34 6.44 11.88
C LEU A 35 4.22 5.60 11.26
N PHE A 36 4.02 4.39 11.79
CA PHE A 36 2.95 3.51 11.34
C PHE A 36 1.58 4.15 11.51
N GLY A 37 1.27 4.77 12.65
CA GLY A 37 -0.02 5.42 12.90
C GLY A 37 -0.29 6.65 12.02
N ARG A 38 0.76 7.26 11.46
CA ARG A 38 0.63 8.34 10.45
C ARG A 38 0.38 7.79 9.06
N LEU A 39 0.96 6.66 8.69
CA LEU A 39 0.83 6.07 7.35
C LEU A 39 -0.35 5.11 7.21
N ALA A 40 -0.77 4.49 8.31
CA ALA A 40 -1.77 3.45 8.29
C ALA A 40 -3.18 4.00 8.07
N GLU A 41 -4.00 3.17 7.46
CA GLU A 41 -5.38 3.45 7.11
C GLU A 41 -6.32 2.40 7.70
N LYS A 42 -7.56 2.82 7.89
CA LYS A 42 -8.65 1.96 8.40
C LYS A 42 -9.29 1.12 7.31
N TYR A 43 -9.10 1.51 6.06
CA TYR A 43 -9.72 0.88 4.92
C TYR A 43 -8.67 0.66 3.84
N ILE A 44 -8.74 -0.50 3.17
CA ILE A 44 -7.91 -0.81 2.00
C ILE A 44 -8.74 -1.54 0.96
N MET A 45 -8.37 -1.36 -0.30
CA MET A 45 -8.87 -2.11 -1.45
C MET A 45 -7.79 -3.10 -1.86
N LEU A 46 -8.15 -4.38 -1.85
CA LEU A 46 -7.30 -5.48 -2.29
C LEU A 46 -7.51 -5.69 -3.79
N ASP A 47 -8.05 -6.82 -4.22
CA ASP A 47 -8.25 -7.14 -5.63
C ASP A 47 -9.73 -7.10 -6.01
N SER A 48 -10.07 -6.57 -7.18
CA SER A 48 -11.46 -6.46 -7.63
C SER A 48 -12.13 -7.81 -7.92
N SER A 49 -11.35 -8.88 -8.13
CA SER A 49 -11.86 -10.25 -8.22
C SER A 49 -12.22 -10.85 -6.86
N GLY A 50 -11.84 -10.18 -5.77
CA GLY A 50 -12.27 -10.55 -4.44
C GLY A 50 -13.78 -10.39 -4.26
N GLY A 51 -14.42 -11.31 -3.56
CA GLY A 51 -15.84 -11.21 -3.28
C GLY A 51 -16.19 -10.15 -2.24
N MET A 52 -17.49 -10.00 -2.00
CA MET A 52 -18.01 -9.31 -0.81
C MET A 52 -18.50 -10.35 0.19
N CYS A 53 -17.59 -10.89 0.99
CA CYS A 53 -18.00 -11.75 2.09
C CYS A 53 -18.73 -10.94 3.17
N CYS A 54 -19.91 -11.39 3.59
CA CYS A 54 -20.70 -10.76 4.65
C CYS A 54 -20.29 -11.15 6.08
N TYR A 55 -19.20 -11.91 6.25
CA TYR A 55 -18.70 -12.43 7.54
C TYR A 55 -19.64 -13.38 8.30
N SER A 56 -20.75 -13.83 7.69
CA SER A 56 -21.74 -14.71 8.34
C SER A 56 -21.29 -16.17 8.51
N ALA A 57 -20.01 -16.48 8.30
CA ALA A 57 -19.41 -17.82 8.48
C ALA A 57 -20.17 -18.98 7.80
N CYS A 58 -20.82 -18.73 6.66
CA CYS A 58 -21.56 -19.75 5.92
C CYS A 58 -20.64 -20.95 5.58
N SER A 59 -21.19 -22.16 5.60
CA SER A 59 -20.47 -23.41 5.32
C SER A 59 -19.98 -23.49 3.87
N ASP A 60 -20.80 -22.99 2.93
CA ASP A 60 -20.60 -23.15 1.48
C ASP A 60 -20.35 -21.81 0.78
N CYS A 61 -19.71 -20.86 1.47
CA CYS A 61 -19.38 -19.57 0.88
C CYS A 61 -18.18 -19.70 -0.07
N GLU A 62 -18.37 -19.38 -1.34
CA GLU A 62 -17.28 -19.36 -2.35
C GLU A 62 -16.14 -18.39 -2.00
N TYR A 63 -16.43 -17.39 -1.16
CA TYR A 63 -15.45 -16.41 -0.68
C TYR A 63 -14.75 -16.82 0.62
N ARG A 64 -14.97 -18.05 1.11
CA ARG A 64 -14.27 -18.60 2.27
C ARG A 64 -13.15 -19.53 1.80
N ASN A 65 -11.95 -19.28 2.28
CA ASN A 65 -10.82 -20.15 2.01
C ASN A 65 -10.93 -21.46 2.80
N PRO A 66 -10.39 -22.58 2.29
CA PRO A 66 -10.38 -23.87 3.00
C PRO A 66 -9.67 -23.83 4.37
N ASP A 67 -8.75 -22.88 4.56
CA ASP A 67 -8.00 -22.66 5.80
C ASP A 67 -8.74 -21.78 6.83
N GLY A 68 -9.94 -21.30 6.51
CA GLY A 68 -10.77 -20.46 7.37
C GLY A 68 -10.64 -18.95 7.13
N GLY A 69 -9.85 -18.52 6.14
CA GLY A 69 -9.80 -17.12 5.69
C GLY A 69 -10.97 -16.70 4.78
N TYR A 70 -10.95 -15.44 4.33
CA TYR A 70 -11.92 -14.91 3.37
C TYR A 70 -11.21 -14.21 2.20
N ILE A 71 -11.72 -14.41 0.99
CA ILE A 71 -11.34 -13.65 -0.20
C ILE A 71 -12.22 -12.41 -0.27
N MET A 72 -11.62 -11.24 -0.15
CA MET A 72 -12.36 -9.98 -0.13
C MET A 72 -11.74 -8.94 -1.04
N ALA A 73 -12.60 -8.18 -1.72
CA ALA A 73 -12.17 -7.05 -2.52
C ALA A 73 -11.70 -5.86 -1.67
N ASP A 74 -12.23 -5.71 -0.46
CA ASP A 74 -11.85 -4.65 0.45
C ASP A 74 -11.78 -5.14 1.91
N GLN A 75 -11.19 -4.31 2.75
CA GLN A 75 -11.10 -4.54 4.19
C GLN A 75 -11.33 -3.23 4.92
N SER A 76 -12.05 -3.30 6.04
CA SER A 76 -12.22 -2.16 6.95
C SER A 76 -11.95 -2.57 8.40
N ALA A 77 -11.50 -1.61 9.21
CA ALA A 77 -11.23 -1.79 10.62
C ALA A 77 -11.65 -0.55 11.43
N SER A 78 -11.88 -0.73 12.73
CA SER A 78 -12.23 0.37 13.64
C SER A 78 -11.06 1.36 13.85
N ARG A 79 -9.82 0.88 13.71
CA ARG A 79 -8.57 1.63 13.88
C ARG A 79 -7.61 1.36 12.71
N PRO A 80 -6.69 2.29 12.41
CA PRO A 80 -5.76 2.13 11.29
C PRO A 80 -4.94 0.86 11.43
N LYS A 81 -4.92 0.00 10.42
CA LYS A 81 -4.29 -1.33 10.52
C LYS A 81 -3.31 -1.61 9.38
N TRP A 82 -3.43 -0.91 8.26
CA TRP A 82 -2.69 -1.25 7.04
C TRP A 82 -2.03 -0.03 6.45
N ILE A 83 -0.80 -0.18 5.96
CA ILE A 83 -0.18 0.78 5.05
C ILE A 83 -0.46 0.27 3.64
N PRO A 84 -1.27 0.96 2.82
CA PRO A 84 -1.55 0.50 1.48
C PRO A 84 -0.30 0.56 0.60
N ALA A 85 -0.12 -0.43 -0.29
CA ALA A 85 0.98 -0.51 -1.25
C ALA A 85 0.60 0.01 -2.65
N TYR A 86 -0.39 0.89 -2.73
CA TYR A 86 -0.86 1.56 -3.94
C TYR A 86 -1.13 3.02 -3.60
N ASP A 87 -1.21 3.89 -4.59
CA ASP A 87 -1.58 5.30 -4.43
C ASP A 87 -3.09 5.52 -4.64
N HIS A 88 -3.66 4.82 -5.63
CA HIS A 88 -5.06 4.89 -6.03
C HIS A 88 -5.57 3.53 -6.52
N ARG A 89 -6.81 3.19 -6.18
CA ARG A 89 -7.56 2.07 -6.76
C ARG A 89 -9.01 2.47 -7.02
N SER A 90 -9.56 1.99 -8.14
CA SER A 90 -10.98 2.11 -8.47
C SER A 90 -11.52 0.77 -8.97
N PHE A 91 -12.65 0.34 -8.41
CA PHE A 91 -13.36 -0.87 -8.82
C PHE A 91 -14.68 -0.48 -9.48
N GLU A 92 -14.64 -0.29 -10.80
CA GLU A 92 -15.76 0.18 -11.62
C GLU A 92 -17.06 -0.60 -11.36
N SER A 93 -16.97 -1.92 -11.20
CA SER A 93 -18.12 -2.82 -10.95
C SER A 93 -18.88 -2.50 -9.66
N SER A 94 -18.21 -1.90 -8.67
CA SER A 94 -18.79 -1.54 -7.37
C SER A 94 -18.93 -0.03 -7.18
N GLY A 95 -18.36 0.79 -8.08
CA GLY A 95 -18.27 2.25 -7.94
C GLY A 95 -17.41 2.72 -6.76
N LYS A 96 -16.61 1.83 -6.14
CA LYS A 96 -15.73 2.17 -5.03
C LYS A 96 -14.39 2.68 -5.55
N GLU A 97 -13.89 3.72 -4.90
CA GLU A 97 -12.60 4.34 -5.19
C GLU A 97 -11.86 4.61 -3.87
N HIS A 98 -10.54 4.49 -3.89
CA HIS A 98 -9.69 4.74 -2.75
C HIS A 98 -8.36 5.36 -3.16
N THR A 99 -8.12 6.58 -2.68
CA THR A 99 -6.81 7.24 -2.75
C THR A 99 -6.18 7.20 -1.37
N THR A 100 -4.92 6.83 -1.31
CA THR A 100 -4.24 6.69 -0.03
C THR A 100 -3.84 8.02 0.56
N LYS A 101 -3.83 8.07 1.89
CA LYS A 101 -3.45 9.26 2.63
C LYS A 101 -1.99 9.63 2.40
N TRP A 102 -1.09 8.65 2.44
CA TRP A 102 0.33 8.91 2.25
C TRP A 102 0.63 9.44 0.85
N SER A 103 -0.05 8.95 -0.19
CA SER A 103 0.19 9.44 -1.55
C SER A 103 -0.30 10.87 -1.73
N SER A 104 -1.49 11.18 -1.22
CA SER A 104 -2.11 12.50 -1.36
C SER A 104 -1.51 13.58 -0.45
N GLU A 105 -1.06 13.24 0.76
CA GLU A 105 -0.48 14.21 1.70
C GLU A 105 1.02 14.45 1.45
N ILE A 106 1.80 13.41 1.13
CA ILE A 106 3.26 13.54 0.94
C ILE A 106 3.61 14.05 -0.46
N PHE A 107 2.88 13.61 -1.49
CA PHE A 107 3.20 13.87 -2.89
C PHE A 107 2.19 14.82 -3.56
N SER A 108 1.65 15.76 -2.79
CA SER A 108 0.61 16.71 -3.23
C SER A 108 1.01 17.56 -4.43
N ASN A 109 2.30 17.84 -4.59
CA ASN A 109 2.87 18.62 -5.70
C ASN A 109 3.49 17.75 -6.82
N GLY A 110 3.30 16.43 -6.75
CA GLY A 110 3.85 15.47 -7.71
C GLY A 110 4.75 14.41 -7.05
N PRO A 111 5.19 13.40 -7.83
CA PRO A 111 5.84 12.20 -7.32
C PRO A 111 7.27 12.42 -6.83
N ALA A 112 7.90 13.53 -7.19
CA ALA A 112 9.28 13.84 -6.83
C ALA A 112 9.30 14.83 -5.67
N VAL A 113 9.75 14.37 -4.50
CA VAL A 113 10.02 15.20 -3.32
C VAL A 113 11.44 14.94 -2.85
N THR A 114 12.09 15.96 -2.32
CA THR A 114 13.35 15.83 -1.61
C THR A 114 13.16 15.10 -0.28
N LYS A 115 14.25 14.64 0.32
CA LYS A 115 14.22 14.01 1.64
C LYS A 115 13.62 14.93 2.70
N ASP A 116 13.95 16.22 2.67
CA ASP A 116 13.49 17.17 3.68
C ASP A 116 12.00 17.48 3.52
N GLU A 117 11.51 17.58 2.28
CA GLU A 117 10.07 17.68 1.98
C GLU A 117 9.31 16.44 2.43
N PHE A 118 9.84 15.25 2.15
CA PHE A 118 9.25 13.99 2.60
C PHE A 118 9.13 13.93 4.13
N VAL A 119 10.21 14.23 4.84
CA VAL A 119 10.22 14.22 6.32
C VAL A 119 9.25 15.26 6.87
N SER A 120 9.24 16.47 6.31
CA SER A 120 8.35 17.55 6.76
C SER A 120 6.89 17.14 6.60
N ALA A 121 6.49 16.73 5.39
CA ALA A 121 5.13 16.28 5.11
C ALA A 121 4.71 15.13 6.05
N LEU A 122 5.56 14.11 6.19
CA LEU A 122 5.30 12.96 7.06
C LEU A 122 5.11 13.35 8.53
N THR A 123 5.88 14.31 9.04
CA THR A 123 5.76 14.77 10.44
C THR A 123 4.51 15.63 10.68
N GLU A 124 4.00 16.27 9.64
CA GLU A 124 2.77 17.08 9.67
C GLU A 124 1.50 16.22 9.54
N MET A 125 1.60 15.02 8.93
CA MET A 125 0.48 14.09 8.81
C MET A 125 -0.15 13.77 10.17
N SER A 126 -1.47 13.70 10.23
CA SER A 126 -2.17 13.34 11.47
C SER A 126 -1.80 11.92 11.96
N PHE A 127 -1.43 11.82 13.25
CA PHE A 127 -1.25 10.53 13.91
C PHE A 127 -2.60 9.99 14.40
N ALA A 128 -2.85 8.72 14.11
CA ALA A 128 -3.96 7.97 14.71
C ALA A 128 -3.46 6.66 15.31
N THR A 129 -3.95 6.30 16.49
CA THR A 129 -3.47 5.11 17.20
C THR A 129 -3.83 3.83 16.44
N PRO A 130 -2.86 3.08 15.90
CA PRO A 130 -3.11 1.94 15.02
C PRO A 130 -3.70 0.74 15.77
N LEU A 131 -4.35 -0.19 15.06
CA LEU A 131 -4.93 -1.40 15.61
C LEU A 131 -3.81 -2.31 16.16
N GLY A 132 -3.82 -2.45 17.47
CA GLY A 132 -2.80 -3.11 18.28
C GLY A 132 -3.06 -2.73 19.74
N GLY A 133 -2.57 -3.54 20.67
CA GLY A 133 -2.69 -3.28 22.10
C GLY A 133 -2.07 -1.92 22.48
N PRO A 134 -2.39 -1.37 23.66
CA PRO A 134 -1.74 -0.15 24.14
C PRO A 134 -0.22 -0.38 24.15
N PHE A 135 0.52 0.46 23.45
CA PHE A 135 1.98 0.43 23.47
C PHE A 135 2.47 0.97 24.82
N VAL A 136 2.40 0.16 25.89
CA VAL A 136 3.25 0.24 27.08
C VAL A 136 2.86 -0.86 28.09
N SER A 137 3.71 -1.87 28.21
CA SER A 137 4.37 -2.14 29.48
C SER A 137 5.86 -1.99 29.24
#